data_AF-A0A165G181-F1
#
_entry.id   AF-A0A165G181-F1
#
_cell.length_a   1.000
_cell.length_b   1.000
_cell.length_c   1.000
_cell.angle_alpha   90.00
_cell.angle_beta   90.00
_cell.angle_gamma   90.00
#
_symmetry.space_group_name_H-M   'P 1'
#
loop_
_entity.id
_entity.type
_entity.pdbx_description
1 polymer ?
#
loop_
_entity_poly.entity_id
_entity_poly.type
_entity_poly.pdbx_seq_one_letter_code
_entity_poly.pdbx_strand_id
1 'polypeptide(L)'
;MTCAHLAHTLRTPCAHLARTSRTPSMCCAHLARTAHTLRAPRAHFSRGPLSTARRLWLSVRYKLPDWRFDLVLVLLHRPLIWLQPDDVALLSFSVKIGNDSEPFFSRLALVHSKIAQNRAIIAATFDKLCDRSESCTPRHHSTVCVPHWECAWRRGIIPWLLHPLDLMHMGGLYHRVETLQVPEMYPSCRAKMVKTILDSKMLSRVRKWIDALVAEIE
;
A
#
# COMPACT_ATOMS: atom_id res chain seq x y z
N MET A 1 9.16 -29.22 41.53
CA MET A 1 8.33 -28.05 41.89
C MET A 1 8.54 -26.91 40.87
N THR A 2 8.06 -27.04 39.63
CA THR A 2 8.35 -26.05 38.57
C THR A 2 7.17 -25.71 37.65
N CYS A 3 5.98 -26.31 37.85
CA CYS A 3 4.79 -25.96 37.06
C CYS A 3 3.93 -24.84 37.67
N ALA A 4 4.03 -24.59 38.99
CA ALA A 4 3.23 -23.57 39.65
C ALA A 4 3.73 -22.14 39.36
N HIS A 5 5.04 -21.94 39.28
CA HIS A 5 5.62 -20.63 38.98
C HIS A 5 5.31 -20.18 37.54
N LEU A 6 5.39 -21.08 36.55
CA LEU A 6 5.10 -20.74 35.16
C LEU A 6 3.63 -20.34 34.96
N ALA A 7 2.71 -21.02 35.65
CA ALA A 7 1.30 -20.67 35.65
C ALA A 7 1.04 -19.31 36.32
N HIS A 8 1.82 -18.96 37.35
CA HIS A 8 1.66 -17.69 38.05
C HIS A 8 2.18 -16.50 37.21
N THR A 9 3.27 -16.68 36.46
CA THR A 9 3.84 -15.65 35.57
C THR A 9 3.04 -15.43 34.29
N LEU A 10 2.25 -16.42 33.85
CA LEU A 10 1.34 -16.28 32.70
C LEU A 10 -0.05 -15.75 33.11
N ARG A 11 -0.49 -15.99 34.36
CA ARG A 11 -1.77 -15.45 34.87
C ARG A 11 -1.73 -13.96 35.20
N THR A 12 -0.62 -13.44 35.72
CA THR A 12 -0.48 -12.02 36.04
C THR A 12 -0.60 -11.09 34.82
N PRO A 13 0.05 -11.34 33.65
CA PRO A 13 -0.14 -10.50 32.47
C PRO A 13 -1.56 -10.61 31.92
N CYS A 14 -2.21 -11.79 31.96
CA CYS A 14 -3.60 -11.96 31.52
C CYS A 14 -4.61 -11.24 32.42
N ALA A 15 -4.44 -11.33 33.75
CA ALA A 15 -5.30 -10.63 34.71
C ALA A 15 -5.09 -9.10 34.66
N HIS A 16 -3.86 -8.65 34.40
CA HIS A 16 -3.57 -7.22 34.24
C HIS A 16 -4.12 -6.69 32.91
N LEU A 17 -4.00 -7.45 31.81
CA LEU A 17 -4.61 -7.17 30.50
C LEU A 17 -6.14 -7.07 30.58
N ALA A 18 -6.79 -7.98 31.32
CA ALA A 18 -8.24 -7.94 31.56
C ALA A 18 -8.69 -6.75 32.42
N ARG A 19 -7.79 -6.19 33.24
CA ARG A 19 -8.05 -4.99 34.05
C ARG A 19 -7.80 -3.70 33.25
N THR A 20 -6.82 -3.70 32.35
CA THR A 20 -6.49 -2.55 31.47
C THR A 20 -7.35 -2.45 30.22
N SER A 21 -8.09 -3.50 29.83
CA SER A 21 -9.06 -3.46 28.73
C SER A 21 -10.22 -2.49 28.98
N ARG A 22 -10.41 -2.02 30.22
CA ARG A 22 -11.38 -0.97 30.57
C ARG A 22 -10.87 0.45 30.32
N THR A 23 -9.58 0.63 30.00
CA THR A 23 -8.99 1.95 29.75
C THR A 23 -8.07 1.89 28.51
N PRO A 24 -8.55 2.31 27.32
CA PRO A 24 -7.83 2.13 26.06
C PRO A 24 -6.45 2.82 26.01
N SER A 25 -6.23 3.88 26.80
CA SER A 25 -4.96 4.60 26.89
C SER A 25 -3.84 3.76 27.54
N MET A 26 -4.18 2.96 28.58
CA MET A 26 -3.18 2.25 29.39
C MET A 26 -2.66 0.98 28.70
N CYS A 27 -3.51 0.33 27.89
CA CYS A 27 -3.15 -0.81 27.06
C CYS A 27 -2.06 -0.45 26.02
N CYS A 28 -2.13 0.76 25.47
CA CYS A 28 -1.16 1.26 24.48
C CYS A 28 0.23 1.54 25.09
N ALA A 29 0.29 2.09 26.29
CA ALA A 29 1.55 2.37 26.98
C ALA A 29 2.26 1.11 27.48
N HIS A 30 1.49 0.05 27.78
CA HIS A 30 2.04 -1.24 28.14
C HIS A 30 2.56 -1.96 26.88
N LEU A 31 1.74 -2.08 25.82
CA LEU A 31 2.16 -2.66 24.54
C LEU A 31 3.39 -1.99 23.93
N ALA A 32 3.53 -0.67 24.03
CA ALA A 32 4.73 0.05 23.56
C ALA A 32 5.98 -0.28 24.39
N ARG A 33 5.83 -0.44 25.72
CA ARG A 33 6.93 -0.88 26.61
C ARG A 33 7.32 -2.34 26.37
N THR A 34 6.35 -3.22 26.10
CA THR A 34 6.62 -4.63 25.77
C THR A 34 7.17 -4.80 24.35
N ALA A 35 6.80 -3.92 23.40
CA ALA A 35 7.35 -3.92 22.04
C ALA A 35 8.85 -3.61 21.99
N HIS A 36 9.34 -2.80 22.93
CA HIS A 36 10.77 -2.53 23.08
C HIS A 36 11.58 -3.72 23.64
N THR A 37 10.93 -4.72 24.25
CA THR A 37 11.60 -5.79 24.99
C THR A 37 11.45 -7.18 24.36
N LEU A 38 10.50 -7.40 23.45
CA LEU A 38 10.27 -8.71 22.83
C LEU A 38 9.97 -8.57 21.34
N ARG A 39 10.66 -9.35 20.49
CA ARG A 39 10.46 -9.47 19.02
C ARG A 39 9.08 -10.01 18.60
N ALA A 40 8.18 -10.31 19.53
CA ALA A 40 6.86 -10.90 19.30
C ALA A 40 5.62 -9.95 19.12
N PRO A 41 5.67 -8.60 18.98
CA PRO A 41 4.45 -7.77 19.07
C PRO A 41 3.84 -7.46 17.70
N ARG A 42 4.56 -7.72 16.60
CA ARG A 42 4.15 -7.33 15.24
C ARG A 42 2.84 -8.00 14.84
N ALA A 43 2.61 -9.25 15.28
CA ALA A 43 1.37 -9.98 15.01
C ALA A 43 0.16 -9.48 15.83
N HIS A 44 0.37 -9.09 17.09
CA HIS A 44 -0.71 -8.62 17.98
C HIS A 44 -1.14 -7.19 17.68
N PHE A 45 -0.19 -6.29 17.41
CA PHE A 45 -0.51 -4.92 17.01
C PHE A 45 -1.22 -4.87 15.65
N SER A 46 -0.88 -5.79 14.75
CA SER A 46 -1.53 -5.93 13.44
C SER A 46 -2.95 -6.50 13.51
N ARG A 47 -3.27 -7.30 14.53
CA ARG A 47 -4.58 -7.99 14.67
C ARG A 47 -5.54 -7.38 15.69
N GLY A 48 -5.15 -6.30 16.39
CA GLY A 48 -5.99 -5.65 17.40
C GLY A 48 -7.15 -4.81 16.83
N PRO A 49 -8.11 -4.39 17.65
CA PRO A 49 -9.29 -3.61 17.21
C PRO A 49 -8.97 -2.15 16.83
N LEU A 50 -7.71 -1.72 16.88
CA LEU A 50 -7.32 -0.34 16.61
C LEU A 50 -7.37 -0.04 15.10
N SER A 51 -7.91 1.13 14.74
CA SER A 51 -7.85 1.65 13.38
C SER A 51 -6.41 1.87 12.92
N THR A 52 -6.18 1.81 11.60
CA THR A 52 -4.85 2.04 11.01
C THR A 52 -4.30 3.42 11.38
N ALA A 53 -5.15 4.45 11.38
CA ALA A 53 -4.78 5.81 11.77
C ALA A 53 -4.30 5.88 13.22
N ARG A 54 -5.03 5.24 14.15
CA ARG A 54 -4.63 5.18 15.56
C ARG A 54 -3.33 4.42 15.76
N ARG A 55 -3.13 3.31 15.04
CA ARG A 55 -1.88 2.56 15.05
C ARG A 55 -0.71 3.39 14.56
N LEU A 56 -0.90 4.15 13.48
CA LEU A 56 0.13 5.03 12.92
C LEU A 56 0.49 6.14 13.93
N TRP A 57 -0.51 6.82 14.48
CA TRP A 57 -0.30 7.84 15.50
C TRP A 57 0.49 7.33 16.70
N LEU A 58 0.14 6.13 17.21
CA LEU A 58 0.88 5.48 18.30
C LEU A 58 2.34 5.20 17.91
N SER A 59 2.58 4.70 16.68
CA SER A 59 3.94 4.42 16.20
C SER A 59 4.80 5.67 16.08
N VAL A 60 4.20 6.82 15.74
CA VAL A 60 4.89 8.12 15.73
C VAL A 60 5.19 8.54 17.17
N ARG A 61 4.16 8.57 18.03
CA ARG A 61 4.27 9.01 19.42
C ARG A 61 5.29 8.21 20.24
N TYR A 62 5.38 6.90 20.01
CA TYR A 62 6.29 6.01 20.74
C TYR A 62 7.57 5.67 19.96
N LYS A 63 7.87 6.36 18.85
CA LYS A 63 9.09 6.15 18.06
C LYS A 63 9.31 4.69 17.63
N LEU A 64 8.28 4.08 17.03
CA LEU A 64 8.30 2.72 16.47
C LEU A 64 8.40 2.79 14.94
N PRO A 65 9.59 3.03 14.36
CA PRO A 65 9.76 3.28 12.92
C PRO A 65 9.35 2.09 12.06
N ASP A 66 9.64 0.86 12.50
CA ASP A 66 9.40 -0.40 11.76
C ASP A 66 7.94 -0.61 11.33
N TRP A 67 7.00 0.13 11.92
CA TRP A 67 5.56 -0.04 11.68
C TRP A 67 4.96 1.09 10.84
N ARG A 68 5.64 2.24 10.76
CA ARG A 68 5.09 3.45 10.12
C ARG A 68 4.83 3.20 8.66
N PHE A 69 5.82 2.64 7.98
CA PHE A 69 5.77 2.36 6.55
C PHE A 69 4.57 1.46 6.18
N ASP A 70 4.44 0.29 6.82
CA ASP A 70 3.34 -0.64 6.57
C ASP A 70 1.97 0.03 6.82
N LEU A 71 1.85 0.85 7.87
CA LEU A 71 0.61 1.52 8.22
C LEU A 71 0.25 2.65 7.26
N VAL A 72 1.23 3.42 6.78
CA VAL A 72 1.06 4.44 5.74
C VAL A 72 0.56 3.78 4.46
N LEU A 73 1.16 2.67 4.06
CA LEU A 73 0.69 1.92 2.88
C LEU A 73 -0.77 1.53 3.04
N VAL A 74 -1.16 0.95 4.18
CA VAL A 74 -2.57 0.58 4.44
C VAL A 74 -3.52 1.79 4.37
N LEU A 75 -3.09 2.99 4.80
CA LEU A 75 -3.88 4.22 4.65
C LEU A 75 -3.95 4.69 3.20
N LEU A 76 -2.90 4.49 2.39
CA LEU A 76 -2.91 4.76 0.96
C LEU A 76 -3.82 3.81 0.17
N HIS A 77 -4.10 2.61 0.70
CA HIS A 77 -5.02 1.66 0.07
C HIS A 77 -6.49 2.02 0.22
N ARG A 78 -6.84 2.73 1.29
CA ARG A 78 -8.24 2.98 1.62
C ARG A 78 -8.66 4.33 1.06
N PRO A 79 -9.83 4.42 0.40
CA PRO A 79 -10.42 5.71 0.06
C PRO A 79 -10.47 6.59 1.30
N LEU A 80 -9.98 7.83 1.20
CA LEU A 80 -9.96 8.75 2.35
C LEU A 80 -11.36 9.05 2.90
N ILE A 81 -12.40 8.92 2.07
CA ILE A 81 -13.81 9.04 2.47
C ILE A 81 -14.23 8.02 3.54
N TRP A 82 -13.43 6.97 3.78
CA TRP A 82 -13.72 5.95 4.80
C TRP A 82 -13.09 6.27 6.16
N LEU A 83 -12.25 7.30 6.25
CA LEU A 83 -11.67 7.75 7.51
C LEU A 83 -12.75 8.44 8.33
N GLN A 84 -12.88 8.03 9.60
CA GLN A 84 -13.78 8.68 10.53
C GLN A 84 -13.18 10.01 11.00
N PRO A 85 -13.98 10.97 11.49
CA PRO A 85 -13.47 12.24 12.04
C PRO A 85 -12.36 12.04 13.10
N ASP A 86 -12.52 11.03 13.96
CA ASP A 86 -11.50 10.66 14.96
C ASP A 86 -10.18 10.20 14.32
N ASP A 87 -10.23 9.49 13.19
CA ASP A 87 -9.03 9.06 12.47
C ASP A 87 -8.32 10.28 11.87
N VAL A 88 -9.06 11.24 11.32
CA VAL A 88 -8.50 12.48 10.75
C VAL A 88 -7.82 13.31 11.85
N ALA A 89 -8.45 13.44 13.02
CA ALA A 89 -7.86 14.10 14.18
C ALA A 89 -6.55 13.42 14.62
N LEU A 90 -6.50 12.08 14.64
CA LEU A 90 -5.29 11.34 14.96
C LEU A 90 -4.19 11.51 13.91
N LEU A 91 -4.55 11.75 12.64
CA LEU A 91 -3.60 12.01 11.54
C LEU A 91 -3.22 13.48 11.40
N SER A 92 -3.65 14.36 12.31
CA SER A 92 -3.33 15.80 12.28
C SER A 92 -1.99 16.15 12.95
N PHE A 93 -1.13 15.16 13.23
CA PHE A 93 0.21 15.44 13.73
C PHE A 93 1.08 16.08 12.66
N SER A 94 1.97 16.97 13.09
CA SER A 94 2.91 17.67 12.23
C SER A 94 4.00 16.75 11.69
N VAL A 95 4.24 16.82 10.38
CA VAL A 95 5.40 16.25 9.70
C VAL A 95 6.29 17.41 9.25
N LYS A 96 7.61 17.21 9.20
CA LYS A 96 8.56 18.20 8.68
C LYS A 96 8.81 17.94 7.20
N ILE A 97 8.75 18.98 6.38
CA ILE A 97 9.07 18.92 4.96
C ILE A 97 10.01 20.10 4.65
N GLY A 98 11.30 19.80 4.54
CA GLY A 98 12.32 20.85 4.49
C GLY A 98 12.26 21.72 5.75
N ASN A 99 11.99 23.02 5.56
CA ASN A 99 11.88 24.00 6.65
C ASN A 99 10.44 24.18 7.17
N ASP A 100 9.45 23.62 6.47
CA ASP A 100 8.03 23.81 6.79
C ASP A 100 7.48 22.63 7.60
N SER A 101 6.35 22.85 8.26
CA SER A 101 5.58 21.80 8.91
C SER A 101 4.14 21.81 8.44
N GLU A 102 3.63 20.64 8.07
CA GLU A 102 2.24 20.46 7.67
C GLU A 102 1.61 19.25 8.39
N PRO A 103 0.27 19.22 8.53
CA PRO A 103 -0.42 18.04 9.06
C PRO A 103 -0.20 16.82 8.16
N PHE A 104 0.09 15.67 8.76
CA PHE A 104 0.28 14.41 8.03
C PHE A 104 -0.92 14.07 7.15
N PHE A 105 -2.14 14.33 7.61
CA PHE A 105 -3.35 14.12 6.82
C PHE A 105 -3.35 14.92 5.51
N SER A 106 -2.90 16.18 5.52
CA SER A 106 -2.79 17.01 4.31
C SER A 106 -1.83 16.38 3.31
N ARG A 107 -0.69 15.88 3.78
CA ARG A 107 0.26 15.15 2.94
C ARG A 107 -0.33 13.87 2.37
N LEU A 108 -0.99 13.08 3.22
CA LEU A 108 -1.66 11.85 2.82
C LEU A 108 -2.70 12.13 1.72
N ALA A 109 -3.50 13.19 1.87
CA ALA A 109 -4.47 13.62 0.88
C ALA A 109 -3.83 14.04 -0.45
N LEU A 110 -2.73 14.80 -0.40
CA LEU A 110 -1.98 15.19 -1.59
C LEU A 110 -1.45 13.96 -2.34
N VAL A 111 -0.94 12.96 -1.61
CA VAL A 111 -0.46 11.71 -2.20
C VAL A 111 -1.60 10.94 -2.85
N HIS A 112 -2.74 10.79 -2.17
CA HIS A 112 -3.93 10.16 -2.74
C HIS A 112 -4.35 10.84 -4.05
N SER A 113 -4.34 12.18 -4.07
CA SER A 113 -4.64 12.96 -5.27
C SER A 113 -3.62 12.71 -6.40
N LYS A 114 -2.32 12.68 -6.08
CA LYS A 114 -1.25 12.38 -7.04
C LYS A 114 -1.35 10.95 -7.58
N ILE A 115 -1.67 9.98 -6.72
CA ILE A 115 -1.94 8.60 -7.14
C ILE A 115 -3.12 8.61 -8.12
N ALA A 116 -4.24 9.23 -7.75
CA ALA A 116 -5.44 9.35 -8.60
C ALA A 116 -5.15 9.99 -9.97
N GLN A 117 -4.38 11.09 -10.00
CA GLN A 117 -3.96 11.74 -11.24
C GLN A 117 -3.11 10.82 -12.11
N ASN A 118 -2.15 10.09 -11.52
CA ASN A 118 -1.38 9.08 -12.25
C ASN A 118 -2.24 7.93 -12.74
N ARG A 119 -3.25 7.50 -11.97
CA ARG A 119 -4.24 6.51 -12.42
C ARG A 119 -4.89 6.97 -13.72
N ALA A 120 -5.30 8.24 -13.77
CA ALA A 120 -5.92 8.83 -14.96
C ALA A 120 -4.95 8.92 -16.14
N ILE A 121 -3.69 9.34 -15.91
CA ILE A 121 -2.66 9.39 -16.96
C ILE A 121 -2.37 8.00 -17.54
N ILE A 122 -2.18 6.99 -16.67
CA ILE A 122 -1.91 5.60 -17.07
C ILE A 122 -3.11 5.01 -17.83
N ALA A 123 -4.34 5.30 -17.38
CA ALA A 123 -5.54 4.92 -18.09
C ALA A 123 -5.62 5.57 -19.49
N ALA A 124 -5.21 6.84 -19.62
CA ALA A 124 -5.18 7.56 -20.88
C ALA A 124 -4.02 7.16 -21.82
N THR A 125 -2.97 6.51 -21.30
CA THR A 125 -1.84 6.04 -22.15
C THR A 125 -2.14 4.78 -22.96
N PHE A 126 -3.30 4.14 -22.75
CA PHE A 126 -3.66 2.89 -23.42
C PHE A 126 -3.49 2.94 -24.94
N ASP A 127 -3.95 4.02 -25.58
CA ASP A 127 -3.90 4.17 -27.04
C ASP A 127 -2.46 4.17 -27.57
N LYS A 128 -1.50 4.64 -26.75
CA LYS A 128 -0.06 4.66 -27.10
C LYS A 128 0.61 3.30 -26.92
N LEU A 129 -0.06 2.35 -26.25
CA LEU A 129 0.43 1.00 -26.02
C LEU A 129 -0.13 0.01 -27.05
N CYS A 130 -1.12 0.41 -27.85
CA CYS A 130 -1.85 -0.47 -28.75
C CYS A 130 -1.25 -0.52 -30.16
N ASP A 131 -0.02 -1.01 -30.27
CA ASP A 131 0.61 -1.22 -31.57
C ASP A 131 0.32 -2.61 -32.14
N ARG A 132 -0.08 -2.64 -33.41
CA ARG A 132 -0.24 -3.86 -34.20
C ARG A 132 1.12 -4.55 -34.42
N SER A 133 1.16 -5.88 -34.34
CA SER A 133 2.27 -6.69 -34.85
C SER A 133 2.12 -6.96 -36.34
N GLU A 134 3.22 -7.18 -37.05
CA GLU A 134 3.20 -7.43 -38.50
C GLU A 134 2.34 -8.63 -38.90
N SER A 135 2.36 -9.68 -38.07
CA SER A 135 1.56 -10.91 -38.20
C SER A 135 0.06 -10.76 -37.92
N CYS A 136 -0.40 -9.64 -37.35
CA CYS A 136 -1.80 -9.44 -37.00
C CYS A 136 -2.47 -8.57 -38.07
N THR A 137 -3.59 -9.01 -38.65
CA THR A 137 -4.29 -8.17 -39.65
C THR A 137 -4.87 -6.91 -39.00
N PRO A 138 -5.00 -5.78 -39.72
CA PRO A 138 -5.59 -4.56 -39.18
C PRO A 138 -7.00 -4.77 -38.61
N ARG A 139 -7.84 -5.53 -39.32
CA ARG A 139 -9.21 -5.84 -38.88
C ARG A 139 -9.23 -6.66 -37.60
N HIS A 140 -8.41 -7.70 -37.48
CA HIS A 140 -8.35 -8.51 -36.26
C HIS A 140 -7.75 -7.71 -35.10
N HIS A 141 -6.79 -6.84 -35.37
CA HIS A 141 -6.19 -6.00 -34.34
C HIS A 141 -7.22 -5.06 -33.69
N SER A 142 -7.99 -4.33 -34.50
CA SER A 142 -8.97 -3.38 -33.98
C SER A 142 -10.19 -4.04 -33.35
N THR A 143 -10.65 -5.19 -33.89
CA THR A 143 -11.88 -5.85 -33.41
C THR A 143 -11.66 -6.83 -32.27
N VAL A 144 -10.46 -7.43 -32.15
CA VAL A 144 -10.19 -8.47 -31.16
C VAL A 144 -9.06 -8.05 -30.22
N CYS A 145 -7.87 -7.73 -30.74
CA CYS A 145 -6.71 -7.48 -29.89
C CYS A 145 -6.87 -6.25 -28.99
N VAL A 146 -7.33 -5.12 -29.54
CA VAL A 146 -7.47 -3.87 -28.80
C VAL A 146 -8.50 -4.01 -27.65
N PRO A 147 -9.74 -4.48 -27.86
CA PRO A 147 -10.70 -4.62 -26.76
C PRO A 147 -10.24 -5.58 -25.65
N HIS A 148 -9.62 -6.70 -26.03
CA HIS A 148 -9.10 -7.67 -25.06
C HIS A 148 -7.94 -7.11 -24.26
N TRP A 149 -7.03 -6.39 -24.93
CA TRP A 149 -5.96 -5.69 -24.24
C TRP A 149 -6.47 -4.57 -23.35
N GLU A 150 -7.49 -3.82 -23.77
CA GLU A 150 -8.11 -2.78 -22.96
C GLU A 150 -8.71 -3.36 -21.68
N CYS A 151 -9.43 -4.48 -21.81
CA CYS A 151 -9.97 -5.21 -20.68
C CYS A 151 -8.86 -5.67 -19.73
N ALA A 152 -7.80 -6.30 -20.28
CA ALA A 152 -6.65 -6.78 -19.51
C ALA A 152 -5.88 -5.63 -18.84
N TRP A 153 -5.74 -4.49 -19.53
CA TRP A 153 -5.11 -3.28 -19.01
C TRP A 153 -5.91 -2.70 -17.85
N ARG A 154 -7.21 -2.46 -18.05
CA ARG A 154 -8.09 -1.83 -17.05
C ARG A 154 -8.37 -2.72 -15.84
N ARG A 155 -8.51 -4.04 -16.03
CA ARG A 155 -8.86 -4.98 -14.95
C ARG A 155 -7.66 -5.69 -14.35
N GLY A 156 -6.60 -5.90 -15.13
CA GLY A 156 -5.43 -6.69 -14.74
C GLY A 156 -4.21 -5.86 -14.39
N ILE A 157 -3.88 -4.81 -15.15
CA ILE A 157 -2.62 -4.07 -14.97
C ILE A 157 -2.82 -2.80 -14.14
N ILE A 158 -3.76 -1.94 -14.53
CA ILE A 158 -4.06 -0.65 -13.87
C ILE A 158 -4.26 -0.83 -12.36
N PRO A 159 -5.12 -1.75 -11.87
CA PRO A 159 -5.35 -1.87 -10.44
C PRO A 159 -4.06 -2.15 -9.68
N TRP A 160 -3.19 -3.01 -10.22
CA TRP A 160 -1.91 -3.41 -9.63
C TRP A 160 -0.85 -2.32 -9.69
N LEU A 161 -0.70 -1.69 -10.85
CA LEU A 161 0.18 -0.55 -11.06
C LEU A 161 -0.07 0.58 -10.07
N LEU A 162 -1.31 0.68 -9.63
CA LEU A 162 -1.82 1.76 -8.84
C LEU A 162 -2.16 1.30 -7.42
N HIS A 163 -1.84 0.05 -7.07
CA HIS A 163 -2.06 -0.53 -5.76
C HIS A 163 -0.83 -0.25 -4.88
N PRO A 164 -0.96 0.52 -3.78
CA PRO A 164 0.17 0.93 -2.96
C PRO A 164 1.10 -0.18 -2.41
N LEU A 165 0.61 -1.41 -2.22
CA LEU A 165 1.38 -2.57 -1.77
C LEU A 165 2.20 -3.20 -2.91
N ASP A 166 1.73 -3.10 -4.15
CA ASP A 166 2.39 -3.70 -5.33
C ASP A 166 3.40 -2.74 -5.97
N LEU A 167 3.31 -1.46 -5.62
CA LEU A 167 4.35 -0.46 -5.85
C LEU A 167 5.70 -0.86 -5.25
N MET A 168 5.71 -1.74 -4.24
CA MET A 168 6.91 -2.25 -3.59
C MET A 168 7.65 -3.33 -4.38
N HIS A 169 6.93 -4.09 -5.21
CA HIS A 169 7.48 -5.19 -5.96
C HIS A 169 7.33 -4.91 -7.45
N MET A 170 8.08 -3.93 -7.94
CA MET A 170 8.21 -3.71 -9.38
C MET A 170 8.52 -5.02 -10.11
N GLY A 171 9.37 -5.89 -9.54
CA GLY A 171 9.62 -7.24 -10.06
C GLY A 171 8.37 -8.13 -10.15
N GLY A 172 7.45 -8.03 -9.18
CA GLY A 172 6.15 -8.71 -9.22
C GLY A 172 5.23 -8.14 -10.28
N LEU A 173 5.26 -6.82 -10.51
CA LEU A 173 4.52 -6.17 -11.60
C LEU A 173 5.08 -6.59 -12.97
N TYR A 174 6.40 -6.59 -13.16
CA TYR A 174 7.05 -7.08 -14.38
C TYR A 174 6.62 -8.51 -14.68
N HIS A 175 6.80 -9.41 -13.71
CA HIS A 175 6.39 -10.81 -13.85
C HIS A 175 4.90 -10.97 -14.15
N ARG A 176 4.04 -10.17 -13.53
CA ARG A 176 2.60 -10.21 -13.77
C ARG A 176 2.23 -9.72 -15.17
N VAL A 177 2.85 -8.64 -15.65
CA VAL A 177 2.63 -8.17 -17.04
C VAL A 177 3.12 -9.22 -18.03
N GLU A 178 4.27 -9.85 -17.76
CA GLU A 178 4.81 -10.94 -18.58
C GLU A 178 3.94 -12.20 -18.59
N THR A 179 3.28 -12.53 -17.48
CA THR A 179 2.43 -13.73 -17.34
C THR A 179 0.96 -13.49 -17.61
N LEU A 180 0.55 -12.23 -17.85
CA LEU A 180 -0.85 -11.87 -18.06
C LEU A 180 -1.41 -12.59 -19.29
N GLN A 181 -2.40 -13.45 -19.09
CA GLN A 181 -3.06 -14.17 -20.16
C GLN A 181 -4.15 -13.31 -20.80
N VAL A 182 -4.13 -13.23 -22.12
CA VAL A 182 -5.12 -12.51 -22.92
C VAL A 182 -5.57 -13.45 -24.06
N PRO A 183 -6.47 -14.41 -23.77
CA PRO A 183 -6.64 -15.62 -24.57
C PRO A 183 -7.09 -15.40 -26.03
N GLU A 184 -7.83 -14.32 -26.32
CA GLU A 184 -8.29 -14.02 -27.69
C GLU A 184 -7.33 -13.09 -28.46
N MET A 185 -6.26 -12.64 -27.83
CA MET A 185 -5.31 -11.73 -28.44
C MET A 185 -4.20 -12.48 -29.16
N TYR A 186 -3.83 -11.99 -30.35
CA TYR A 186 -2.73 -12.58 -31.11
C TYR A 186 -1.42 -12.55 -30.28
N PRO A 187 -0.69 -13.67 -30.14
CA PRO A 187 0.46 -13.77 -29.23
C PRO A 187 1.56 -12.73 -29.50
N SER A 188 1.80 -12.39 -30.77
CA SER A 188 2.78 -11.38 -31.17
C SER A 188 2.35 -9.94 -30.83
N CYS A 189 1.06 -9.62 -30.91
CA CYS A 189 0.54 -8.34 -30.43
C CYS A 189 0.75 -8.25 -28.91
N ARG A 190 0.41 -9.31 -28.17
CA ARG A 190 0.63 -9.39 -26.72
C ARG A 190 2.11 -9.18 -26.38
N ALA A 191 3.02 -9.91 -27.03
CA ALA A 191 4.45 -9.79 -26.79
C ALA A 191 4.97 -8.37 -27.05
N LYS A 192 4.52 -7.74 -28.15
CA LYS A 192 4.86 -6.35 -28.47
C LYS A 192 4.37 -5.37 -27.39
N MET A 193 3.14 -5.52 -26.93
CA MET A 193 2.56 -4.64 -25.90
C MET A 193 3.21 -4.82 -24.53
N VAL A 194 3.49 -6.06 -24.12
CA VAL A 194 4.27 -6.36 -22.92
C VAL A 194 5.63 -5.66 -23.01
N LYS A 195 6.36 -5.86 -24.12
CA LYS A 195 7.65 -5.20 -24.36
C LYS A 195 7.53 -3.67 -24.25
N THR A 196 6.56 -3.05 -24.90
CA THR A 196 6.34 -1.59 -24.83
C THR A 196 6.12 -1.12 -23.39
N ILE A 197 5.36 -1.86 -22.57
CA ILE A 197 5.17 -1.52 -21.15
C ILE A 197 6.51 -1.61 -20.39
N LEU A 198 7.24 -2.71 -20.55
CA LEU A 198 8.47 -2.93 -19.80
C LEU A 198 9.56 -1.92 -20.18
N ASP A 199 9.63 -1.55 -21.45
CA ASP A 199 10.55 -0.55 -22.00
C ASP A 199 10.11 0.89 -21.67
N SER A 200 8.83 1.09 -21.33
CA SER A 200 8.31 2.42 -21.04
C SER A 200 8.89 3.00 -19.76
N LYS A 201 9.26 4.28 -19.80
CA LYS A 201 9.60 5.05 -18.57
C LYS A 201 8.42 5.21 -17.61
N MET A 202 7.23 4.76 -17.97
CA MET A 202 6.00 4.90 -17.18
C MET A 202 6.17 4.27 -15.79
N LEU A 203 6.65 3.02 -15.74
CA LEU A 203 6.89 2.26 -14.52
C LEU A 203 7.94 2.95 -13.61
N SER A 204 9.01 3.46 -14.22
CA SER A 204 10.09 4.14 -13.48
C SER A 204 9.64 5.45 -12.82
N ARG A 205 8.69 6.18 -13.43
CA ARG A 205 8.16 7.44 -12.89
C ARG A 205 7.32 7.21 -11.65
N VAL A 206 6.46 6.19 -11.69
CA VAL A 206 5.62 5.81 -10.54
C VAL A 206 6.50 5.50 -9.34
N ARG A 207 7.48 4.60 -9.49
CA ARG A 207 8.41 4.20 -8.42
C ARG A 207 9.08 5.39 -7.70
N LYS A 208 9.65 6.33 -8.47
CA LYS A 208 10.35 7.50 -7.91
C LYS A 208 9.47 8.33 -6.96
N TRP A 209 8.15 8.34 -7.16
CA TRP A 209 7.23 9.14 -6.35
C TRP A 209 6.92 8.47 -5.00
N ILE A 210 6.79 7.14 -4.97
CA ILE A 210 6.61 6.41 -3.72
C ILE A 210 7.85 6.53 -2.86
N ASP A 211 9.03 6.33 -3.46
CA ASP A 211 10.30 6.45 -2.76
C ASP A 211 10.47 7.85 -2.12
N ALA A 212 10.10 8.91 -2.86
CA ALA A 212 10.12 10.28 -2.35
C ALA A 212 9.15 10.51 -1.18
N LEU A 213 7.94 9.96 -1.24
CA LEU A 213 6.97 10.09 -0.15
C LEU A 213 7.43 9.37 1.12
N VAL A 214 7.98 8.18 0.97
CA VAL A 214 8.43 7.36 2.09
C VAL A 214 9.56 8.06 2.84
N ALA A 215 10.52 8.62 2.10
CA ALA A 215 11.63 9.39 2.66
C ALA A 215 11.17 10.66 3.43
N GLU A 216 9.98 11.19 3.16
CA GLU A 216 9.43 12.36 3.88
C GLU A 216 8.75 12.00 5.21
N ILE A 217 8.50 10.72 5.49
CA ILE A 217 7.79 10.24 6.69
C ILE A 217 8.76 9.73 7.77
N GLU A 218 10.01 9.45 7.40
CA GLU A 218 11.09 9.02 8.30
C GLU A 218 11.61 10.17 9.19
#